data_AF-A0AAU0VX78-F1
#
_entry.id   AF-A0AAU0VX78-F1
#
_cell.length_a   1.000
_cell.length_b   1.000
_cell.length_c   1.000
_cell.angle_alpha   90.00
_cell.angle_beta   90.00
_cell.angle_gamma   90.00
#
_symmetry.space_group_name_H-M   'P 1'
#
loop_
_entity.id
_entity.type
_entity.pdbx_description
1 polymer ?
#
loop_
_entity_poly.entity_id
_entity_poly.type
_entity_poly.pdbx_seq_one_letter_code
_entity_poly.pdbx_strand_id
1 'polypeptide(L)'
;MYDVDMFADEVEQLAQQADQAEGAERVELLARAANLAIDPLRRIELLMLVTNAAGRAAHQAVTPARQGENRAGNLPATYEQIGAAAGLSRDVVYRQHTHGAALSWPAARRGVHNGRTSSCREAAAEGTDMRGETVT
;
A
#
# COMPACT_ATOMS: atom_id res chain seq x y z
N MET A 1 17.18 -18.52 -21.86
CA MET A 1 15.86 -18.85 -21.28
C MET A 1 15.93 -18.87 -19.75
N TYR A 2 17.03 -19.34 -19.14
CA TYR A 2 17.21 -19.35 -17.68
C TYR A 2 17.20 -17.99 -16.95
N ASP A 3 17.67 -16.90 -17.56
CA ASP A 3 17.77 -15.61 -16.85
C ASP A 3 16.42 -14.95 -16.56
N VAL A 4 15.43 -15.08 -17.46
CA VAL A 4 14.12 -14.44 -17.30
C VAL A 4 13.33 -15.09 -16.16
N ASP A 5 13.40 -16.41 -16.05
CA ASP A 5 12.73 -17.17 -14.98
C ASP A 5 13.38 -16.88 -13.61
N MET A 6 14.72 -16.74 -13.57
CA MET A 6 15.44 -16.38 -12.34
C MET A 6 15.06 -15.00 -11.80
N PHE A 7 14.92 -13.99 -12.67
CA PHE A 7 14.47 -12.66 -12.25
C PHE A 7 13.00 -12.67 -11.80
N ALA A 8 12.14 -13.48 -12.41
CA ALA A 8 10.75 -13.61 -11.98
C ALA A 8 10.65 -14.21 -10.57
N ASP A 9 11.44 -15.24 -10.27
CA ASP A 9 11.49 -15.86 -8.94
C ASP A 9 12.03 -14.89 -7.88
N GLU A 10 13.07 -14.11 -8.20
CA GLU A 10 13.64 -13.13 -7.27
C GLU A 10 12.65 -11.97 -6.97
N VAL A 11 11.93 -11.50 -7.98
CA VAL A 11 10.87 -10.48 -7.82
C VAL A 11 9.78 -10.98 -6.87
N GLU A 12 9.35 -12.23 -7.01
CA GLU A 12 8.30 -12.79 -6.18
C GLU A 12 8.78 -13.03 -4.73
N GLN A 13 10.02 -13.48 -4.55
CA GLN A 13 10.63 -13.61 -3.23
C GLN A 13 10.73 -12.26 -2.52
N LEU A 14 11.17 -11.20 -3.21
CA LEU A 14 11.24 -9.85 -2.64
C LEU A 14 9.86 -9.31 -2.28
N ALA A 15 8.84 -9.55 -3.13
CA ALA A 15 7.46 -9.18 -2.84
C ALA A 15 6.93 -9.91 -1.59
N GLN A 16 7.23 -11.20 -1.45
CA GLN A 16 6.82 -12.01 -0.31
C GLN A 16 7.55 -11.60 0.99
N GLN A 17 8.83 -11.26 0.92
CA GLN A 17 9.56 -10.68 2.05
C GLN A 17 8.97 -9.32 2.44
N ALA A 18 8.63 -8.48 1.46
CA ALA A 18 7.99 -7.20 1.71
C ALA A 18 6.63 -7.35 2.39
N ASP A 19 5.91 -8.45 2.14
CA ASP A 19 4.65 -8.75 2.82
C ASP A 19 4.80 -9.01 4.33
N GLN A 20 5.96 -9.50 4.75
CA GLN A 20 6.30 -9.72 6.17
C GLN A 20 7.01 -8.51 6.81
N ALA A 21 7.49 -7.57 6.01
CA ALA A 21 8.17 -6.36 6.49
C ALA A 21 7.18 -5.20 6.72
N GLU A 22 7.62 -4.22 7.51
CA GLU A 22 6.89 -2.99 7.80
C GLU A 22 7.74 -1.73 7.55
N GLY A 23 7.10 -0.56 7.61
CA GLY A 23 7.79 0.72 7.56
C GLY A 23 8.70 0.89 6.32
N ALA A 24 9.92 1.39 6.54
CA ALA A 24 10.89 1.68 5.50
C ALA A 24 11.44 0.41 4.81
N GLU A 25 11.61 -0.69 5.55
CA GLU A 25 12.13 -1.95 5.01
C GLU A 25 11.21 -2.51 3.92
N ARG A 26 9.89 -2.48 4.17
CA ARG A 26 8.89 -2.85 3.16
C ARG A 26 9.00 -2.01 1.88
N VAL A 27 9.26 -0.71 2.01
CA VAL A 27 9.42 0.20 0.86
C VAL A 27 10.62 -0.20 0.03
N GLU A 28 11.75 -0.49 0.67
CA GLU A 28 12.98 -0.88 -0.01
C GLU A 28 12.84 -2.22 -0.74
N LEU A 29 12.24 -3.23 -0.10
CA LEU A 29 12.04 -4.55 -0.72
C LEU A 29 11.15 -4.46 -1.96
N LEU A 30 10.05 -3.70 -1.88
CA LEU A 30 9.17 -3.47 -3.04
C LEU A 30 9.86 -2.67 -4.14
N ALA A 31 10.71 -1.70 -3.79
CA ALA A 31 11.45 -0.91 -4.78
C ALA A 31 12.51 -1.74 -5.50
N ARG A 32 13.18 -2.65 -4.80
CA ARG A 32 14.10 -3.64 -5.39
C ARG A 32 13.35 -4.58 -6.34
N ALA A 33 12.21 -5.13 -5.90
CA ALA A 33 11.37 -5.96 -6.76
C ALA A 33 10.92 -5.21 -8.02
N ALA A 34 10.49 -3.95 -7.90
CA ALA A 34 10.08 -3.13 -9.04
C ALA A 34 11.21 -2.85 -10.04
N ASN A 35 12.46 -2.77 -9.57
CA ASN A 35 13.61 -2.56 -10.45
C ASN A 35 14.03 -3.82 -11.21
N LEU A 36 13.80 -5.00 -10.63
CA LEU A 36 14.07 -6.30 -11.26
C LEU A 36 12.94 -6.77 -12.19
N ALA A 37 11.71 -6.27 -11.98
CA ALA A 37 10.57 -6.65 -12.80
C ALA A 37 10.73 -6.22 -14.27
N ILE A 38 10.89 -7.22 -15.15
CA ILE A 38 10.97 -7.04 -16.61
C ILE A 38 9.57 -6.81 -17.20
N ASP A 39 8.55 -7.52 -16.70
CA ASP A 39 7.17 -7.32 -17.13
C ASP A 39 6.68 -5.91 -16.74
N PRO A 40 6.31 -5.06 -17.71
CA PRO A 40 5.86 -3.70 -17.44
C PRO A 40 4.63 -3.62 -16.54
N LEU A 41 3.70 -4.58 -16.64
CA LEU A 41 2.49 -4.56 -15.81
C LEU A 41 2.80 -4.89 -14.36
N ARG A 42 3.58 -5.96 -14.12
CA ARG A 42 4.07 -6.30 -12.78
C ARG A 42 4.91 -5.18 -12.16
N ARG A 43 5.76 -4.53 -12.97
CA ARG A 43 6.56 -3.38 -12.50
C ARG A 43 5.68 -2.22 -12.04
N ILE A 44 4.64 -1.88 -12.80
CA ILE A 44 3.69 -0.83 -12.42
C ILE A 44 2.97 -1.18 -11.12
N GLU A 45 2.51 -2.42 -10.98
CA GLU A 45 1.87 -2.90 -9.75
C GLU A 45 2.80 -2.74 -8.53
N LEU A 46 4.05 -3.18 -8.64
CA LEU A 46 5.05 -3.05 -7.58
C LEU A 46 5.31 -1.58 -7.22
N LEU A 47 5.38 -0.67 -8.20
CA LEU A 47 5.50 0.78 -7.95
C LEU A 47 4.29 1.35 -7.20
N MET A 48 3.08 0.88 -7.49
CA MET A 48 1.89 1.26 -6.71
C MET A 48 1.98 0.75 -5.26
N LEU A 49 2.55 -0.43 -5.04
CA LEU A 49 2.78 -0.95 -3.70
C LEU A 49 3.87 -0.16 -2.95
N VAL A 50 4.96 0.22 -3.62
CA VAL A 50 6.03 1.08 -3.06
C VAL A 50 5.44 2.39 -2.56
N THR A 51 4.69 3.10 -3.40
CA THR A 51 4.10 4.40 -3.04
C THR A 51 3.14 4.29 -1.86
N ASN A 52 2.32 3.24 -1.83
CA ASN A 52 1.42 2.97 -0.70
C ASN A 52 2.17 2.65 0.60
N ALA A 53 3.23 1.84 0.53
CA ALA A 53 4.07 1.52 1.67
C ALA A 53 4.82 2.78 2.18
N ALA A 54 5.35 3.60 1.28
CA ALA A 54 6.05 4.83 1.61
C ALA A 54 5.11 5.84 2.30
N GLY A 55 3.87 5.96 1.82
CA GLY A 55 2.86 6.80 2.46
C GLY A 55 2.53 6.37 3.89
N ARG A 56 2.47 5.05 4.15
CA ARG A 56 2.25 4.51 5.51
C ARG A 56 3.48 4.68 6.40
N ALA A 57 4.67 4.37 5.90
CA ALA A 57 5.93 4.54 6.62
C ALA A 57 6.14 6.01 7.03
N ALA A 58 5.88 6.94 6.11
CA ALA A 58 5.93 8.36 6.40
C ALA A 58 4.91 8.76 7.49
N HIS A 59 3.66 8.25 7.41
CA HIS A 59 2.66 8.53 8.44
C HIS A 59 3.08 8.01 9.83
N GLN A 60 3.61 6.79 9.90
CA GLN A 60 4.12 6.19 11.14
C GLN A 60 5.30 6.98 11.72
N ALA A 61 6.19 7.52 10.87
CA ALA A 61 7.36 8.29 11.30
C ALA A 61 7.02 9.71 11.78
N VAL A 62 5.91 10.30 11.36
CA VAL A 62 5.56 11.69 11.73
C VAL A 62 5.16 11.79 13.20
N THR A 63 4.43 10.82 13.75
CA THR A 63 4.01 10.82 15.16
C THR A 63 5.17 10.86 16.17
N PRO A 64 6.17 9.96 16.12
CA PRO A 64 7.33 10.01 17.01
C PRO A 64 8.17 11.27 16.78
N ALA A 65 8.32 11.72 15.53
CA ALA A 65 8.97 12.99 15.23
C ALA A 65 8.26 14.19 15.90
N ARG A 66 6.92 14.18 15.97
CA ARG A 66 6.11 15.20 16.67
C ARG A 66 6.21 15.10 18.19
N GLN A 67 6.58 13.94 18.72
CA GLN A 67 6.85 13.75 20.15
C GLN A 67 8.32 14.04 20.50
N GLY A 68 9.17 14.29 19.50
CA GLY A 68 10.59 14.54 19.69
C GLY A 68 11.42 13.27 19.90
N GLU A 69 10.82 12.10 19.71
CA GLU A 69 11.50 10.82 19.86
C GLU A 69 12.68 10.73 18.88
N ASN A 70 13.80 10.20 19.36
CA ASN A 70 15.05 10.05 18.60
C ASN A 70 15.68 11.37 18.10
N ARG A 71 15.27 12.52 18.66
CA ARG A 71 15.87 13.82 18.35
C ARG A 71 16.68 14.35 19.53
N ALA A 72 17.81 15.00 19.24
CA ALA A 72 18.62 15.67 20.26
C ALA A 72 17.75 16.65 21.08
N GLY A 73 17.70 16.43 22.40
CA GLY A 73 16.91 17.24 23.33
C GLY A 73 15.43 16.87 23.44
N ASN A 74 14.96 15.78 22.82
CA ASN A 74 13.56 15.33 22.84
C ASN A 74 12.56 16.41 22.42
N LEU A 75 12.98 17.34 21.56
CA LEU A 75 12.13 18.43 21.10
C LEU A 75 11.26 17.99 19.92
N PRO A 76 9.94 18.23 19.97
CA PRO A 76 9.02 18.02 18.86
C PRO A 76 9.52 18.62 17.55
N ALA A 77 9.48 17.85 16.47
CA ALA A 77 9.67 18.38 15.13
C ALA A 77 8.42 19.13 14.65
N THR A 78 8.63 20.31 14.07
CA THR A 78 7.55 21.05 13.39
C THR A 78 7.23 20.38 12.05
N TYR A 79 6.01 20.55 11.55
CA TYR A 79 5.65 20.04 10.21
C TYR A 79 6.53 20.61 9.09
N GLU A 80 7.11 21.79 9.29
CA GLU A 80 8.03 22.42 8.37
C GLU A 80 9.39 21.70 8.35
N GLN A 81 9.93 21.31 9.51
CA GLN A 81 11.16 20.52 9.60
C GLN A 81 10.98 19.11 9.03
N ILE A 82 9.83 18.48 9.30
CA ILE A 82 9.48 17.17 8.74
C ILE A 82 9.32 17.27 7.22
N GLY A 83 8.67 18.33 6.72
CA GLY A 83 8.53 18.59 5.29
C GLY A 83 9.88 18.83 4.60
N ALA A 84 10.73 19.67 5.18
CA ALA A 84 12.06 19.95 4.65
C ALA A 84 12.91 18.66 4.53
N ALA A 85 12.88 17.80 5.54
CA ALA A 85 13.60 16.51 5.51
C ALA A 85 13.06 15.55 4.43
N ALA A 86 11.76 15.62 4.13
CA ALA A 86 11.10 14.79 3.12
C ALA A 86 11.02 15.42 1.72
N GLY A 87 11.51 16.66 1.52
CA GLY A 87 11.31 17.41 0.28
C GLY A 87 9.84 17.75 -0.02
N LEU A 88 9.00 17.84 1.02
CA LEU A 88 7.56 18.10 0.93
C LEU A 88 7.20 19.45 1.55
N SER A 89 6.11 20.06 1.07
CA SER A 89 5.58 21.28 1.71
C SER A 89 4.93 20.95 3.06
N ARG A 90 4.97 21.92 3.98
CA ARG A 90 4.32 21.85 5.30
C ARG A 90 2.87 21.36 5.21
N ASP A 91 2.10 21.87 4.25
CA ASP A 91 0.67 21.55 4.11
C ASP A 91 0.42 20.12 3.61
N VAL A 92 1.35 19.55 2.84
CA VAL A 92 1.29 18.14 2.43
C VAL A 92 1.54 17.25 3.64
N VAL A 93 2.56 17.55 4.43
CA VAL A 93 2.88 16.81 5.67
C VAL A 93 1.73 16.90 6.68
N TYR A 94 1.19 18.10 6.89
CA TYR A 94 0.04 18.30 7.78
C TYR A 94 -1.17 17.46 7.37
N ARG A 95 -1.54 17.48 6.08
CA ARG A 95 -2.67 16.67 5.57
C ARG A 95 -2.41 15.18 5.67
N GLN A 96 -1.17 14.74 5.41
CA GLN A 96 -0.78 13.33 5.55
C GLN A 96 -0.87 12.85 7.00
N HIS A 97 -0.44 13.68 7.95
CA HIS A 97 -0.50 13.33 9.37
C HIS A 97 -1.95 13.34 9.89
N THR A 98 -2.71 14.39 9.60
CA THR A 98 -4.06 14.57 10.17
C THR A 98 -5.11 13.70 9.48
N HIS A 99 -4.95 13.42 8.18
CA HIS A 99 -5.99 12.75 7.37
C HIS A 99 -5.52 11.47 6.66
N GLY A 100 -4.22 11.13 6.70
CA GLY A 100 -3.69 9.90 6.08
C GLY A 100 -3.78 9.84 4.54
N ALA A 101 -4.15 10.94 3.88
CA ALA A 101 -4.69 10.93 2.52
C ALA A 101 -3.76 11.51 1.43
N ALA A 102 -2.64 12.15 1.78
CA ALA A 102 -1.84 12.89 0.81
C ALA A 102 -0.95 11.99 -0.09
N LEU A 103 -0.64 10.76 0.34
CA LEU A 103 0.19 9.81 -0.41
C LEU A 103 -0.45 8.43 -0.62
N SER A 104 -1.61 8.17 -0.05
CA SER A 104 -2.33 6.91 -0.30
C SER A 104 -3.08 7.03 -1.62
N TRP A 105 -2.66 6.30 -2.65
CA TRP A 105 -3.56 5.99 -3.77
C TRP A 105 -4.66 5.08 -3.20
N PRO A 106 -5.92 5.55 -3.09
CA PRO A 106 -6.99 4.72 -2.57
C PRO A 106 -7.12 3.46 -3.42
N ALA A 107 -7.49 2.33 -2.80
CA ALA A 107 -7.74 1.08 -3.54
C ALA A 107 -8.66 1.28 -4.74
N ALA A 108 -9.68 2.12 -4.58
CA ALA A 108 -10.64 2.47 -5.62
C ALA A 108 -10.01 3.23 -6.81
N ARG A 109 -8.87 3.90 -6.64
CA ARG A 109 -8.15 4.61 -7.70
C ARG A 109 -7.01 3.80 -8.32
N ARG A 110 -6.76 2.57 -7.83
CA ARG A 110 -5.69 1.71 -8.36
C ARG A 110 -6.01 1.13 -9.74
N GLY A 111 -7.25 1.19 -10.23
CA GLY A 111 -7.65 0.65 -11.55
C GLY A 111 -7.51 -0.87 -11.69
N VAL A 112 -6.72 -1.51 -10.84
CA VAL A 112 -6.58 -2.95 -10.68
C VAL A 112 -7.67 -3.39 -9.70
N HIS A 113 -8.88 -3.61 -10.24
CA HIS A 113 -9.75 -4.58 -9.60
C HIS A 113 -9.00 -5.91 -9.68
N ASN A 114 -8.46 -6.38 -8.55
CA ASN A 114 -8.08 -7.77 -8.43
C ASN A 114 -9.32 -8.59 -8.78
N GLY A 115 -9.33 -9.18 -9.97
CA GLY A 115 -10.38 -10.03 -10.51
C GLY A 115 -10.54 -11.35 -9.74
N ARG A 116 -10.36 -11.34 -8.42
CA ARG A 116 -11.02 -12.29 -7.55
C ARG A 116 -12.45 -11.80 -7.40
N THR A 117 -13.25 -12.09 -8.41
CA THR A 117 -14.69 -12.26 -8.20
C THR A 117 -14.81 -13.21 -7.01
N SER A 118 -15.22 -12.65 -5.88
CA SER A 118 -15.83 -13.43 -4.82
C SER A 118 -16.85 -14.32 -5.50
N SER A 119 -16.56 -15.62 -5.48
CA SER A 119 -17.45 -16.75 -5.68
C SER A 119 -18.82 -16.36 -6.22
N CYS A 120 -19.16 -16.86 -7.41
CA CYS A 120 -20.54 -17.00 -7.87
C CYS A 120 -21.43 -17.29 -6.66
N ARG A 121 -22.12 -16.24 -6.17
CA ARG A 121 -23.22 -16.35 -5.21
C ARG A 121 -24.43 -16.75 -6.06
N GLU A 122 -24.27 -17.90 -6.68
CA GLU A 122 -25.18 -18.56 -7.61
C GLU A 122 -25.10 -20.05 -7.29
N ALA A 123 -25.27 -20.38 -6.00
CA ALA A 123 -25.36 -21.76 -5.51
C ALA A 123 -26.08 -21.88 -4.15
N ALA A 124 -26.78 -20.84 -3.67
CA ALA A 124 -27.47 -20.90 -2.37
C ALA A 124 -28.73 -20.02 -2.27
N ALA A 125 -29.44 -19.83 -3.38
CA ALA A 125 -30.81 -19.30 -3.36
C ALA A 125 -31.79 -20.20 -4.14
N GLU A 126 -31.43 -21.49 -4.30
CA GLU A 126 -32.35 -22.52 -4.74
C GLU A 126 -32.56 -23.47 -3.56
N GLY A 127 -33.70 -23.32 -2.87
CA GLY A 127 -34.02 -24.16 -1.74
C GLY A 127 -34.92 -23.55 -0.65
N THR A 128 -36.01 -22.87 -1.01
CA THR A 128 -37.19 -22.84 -0.12
C THR A 128 -38.50 -22.78 -0.91
N ASP A 129 -39.02 -23.98 -1.10
CA ASP A 129 -40.40 -24.45 -1.05
C ASP A 129 -41.52 -23.77 -1.85
N MET A 130 -42.21 -24.64 -2.58
CA MET A 130 -43.42 -24.45 -3.33
C MET A 130 -44.61 -24.50 -2.37
N ARG A 131 -45.24 -23.36 -2.06
CA ARG A 131 -46.70 -23.20 -1.80
C ARG A 131 -47.00 -21.82 -1.20
N GLY A 132 -47.98 -21.13 -1.80
CA GLY A 132 -48.83 -20.21 -1.04
C GLY A 132 -48.93 -18.79 -1.59
N GLU A 133 -49.72 -18.64 -2.64
CA GLU A 133 -50.73 -17.59 -2.84
C GLU A 133 -50.33 -16.10 -2.80
N THR A 134 -50.62 -15.45 -3.92
CA THR A 134 -50.84 -14.01 -4.08
C THR A 134 -52.11 -13.57 -3.36
N VAL A 135 -52.06 -12.47 -2.58
CA VAL A 135 -53.20 -11.56 -2.41
C VAL A 135 -52.67 -10.12 -2.33
N THR A 136 -53.42 -9.24 -3.01
CA THR A 136 -53.34 -7.77 -3.14
C THR A 136 -53.00 -7.00 -1.88
#